data_AF-A0A392U071-F1
#
_entry.id   AF-A0A392U071-F1
#
_cell.length_a   1.000
_cell.length_b   1.000
_cell.length_c   1.000
_cell.angle_alpha   90.00
_cell.angle_beta   90.00
_cell.angle_gamma   90.00
#
_symmetry.space_group_name_H-M   'P 1'
#
loop_
_entity.id
_entity.type
_entity.pdbx_description
1 polymer ?
#
loop_
_entity_poly.entity_id
_entity_poly.type
_entity_poly.pdbx_seq_one_letter_code
_entity_poly.pdbx_strand_id
1 'polypeptide(L)' 'PSGFAIVPDGNNSSGYGASNGTLQKGGGSDDGGSLLTVGFQILVNSLPSAKLTMESVDTVNNLISCTIQKIKAALRVA' A
#
# COMPACT_ATOMS: atom_id res chain seq x y z
N PRO A 1 -3.57 17.74 2.67
CA PRO A 1 -3.07 16.68 3.57
C PRO A 1 -2.67 15.44 2.74
N SER A 2 -1.54 14.82 3.03
CA SER A 2 -1.09 13.60 2.33
C SER A 2 -0.25 12.75 3.25
N GLY A 3 -0.35 11.42 3.16
CA GLY A 3 0.39 10.50 4.01
C GLY A 3 0.20 9.04 3.62
N PHE A 4 0.80 8.17 4.42
CA PHE A 4 0.74 6.73 4.21
C PHE A 4 0.78 5.98 5.54
N ALA A 5 0.31 4.73 5.52
CA ALA A 5 0.45 3.77 6.59
C ALA A 5 0.98 2.46 6.02
N ILE A 6 1.95 1.84 6.71
CA ILE A 6 2.47 0.52 6.38
C ILE A 6 2.11 -0.39 7.54
N VAL A 7 1.43 -1.49 7.23
CA VAL A 7 1.09 -2.53 8.22
C VAL A 7 1.53 -3.89 7.66
N PRO A 8 1.89 -4.86 8.52
CA PRO A 8 2.14 -6.22 8.06
C PRO A 8 0.89 -6.79 7.37
N ASP A 9 1.05 -7.59 6.31
CA ASP A 9 -0.11 -8.10 5.55
C ASP A 9 -0.94 -9.17 6.30
N GLY A 10 -0.49 -9.57 7.49
CA GLY A 10 -1.18 -10.51 8.37
C GLY A 10 -0.93 -11.99 8.02
N ASN A 11 -0.21 -12.29 6.95
CA ASN A 11 0.19 -13.65 6.58
C ASN A 11 1.37 -14.12 7.43
N ASN A 12 1.13 -14.29 8.73
CA ASN A 12 2.09 -14.92 9.61
C ASN A 12 2.03 -16.44 9.40
N SER A 13 2.66 -16.91 8.32
CA SER A 13 2.92 -18.33 8.10
C SER A 13 4.05 -18.83 9.00
N SER A 14 4.03 -18.48 10.28
CA SER A 14 4.87 -19.09 11.31
C SER A 14 3.96 -19.62 12.42
N GLY A 15 3.93 -20.95 12.51
CA GLY A 15 2.85 -21.70 13.13
C GLY A 15 2.64 -21.38 14.61
N TYR A 16 1.37 -21.17 14.97
CA TYR A 16 0.90 -21.56 16.29
C TYR A 16 0.73 -23.07 16.32
N GLY A 17 1.85 -23.75 16.52
CA GLY A 17 1.88 -25.02 17.21
C GLY A 17 1.48 -24.80 18.67
N ALA A 18 0.22 -25.04 18.98
CA ALA A 18 -0.16 -25.71 20.21
C ALA A 18 -1.09 -26.85 19.78
N SER A 19 -0.54 -27.95 19.30
CA SER A 19 -0.48 -29.18 20.09
C SER A 19 0.60 -30.11 19.57
N ASN A 20 1.43 -30.59 20.50
CA ASN A 20 2.34 -31.72 20.41
C ASN A 20 3.75 -31.44 19.85
N GLY A 21 4.74 -31.62 20.73
CA GLY A 21 6.12 -31.19 20.53
C GLY A 21 6.84 -31.91 19.40
N THR A 22 7.64 -31.16 18.66
CA THR A 22 9.02 -31.48 18.29
C THR A 22 9.62 -30.22 17.66
N LEU A 23 10.78 -29.80 18.18
CA LEU A 23 11.56 -28.69 17.64
C LEU A 23 12.06 -29.07 16.24
N GLN A 24 11.36 -28.66 15.19
CA GLN A 24 11.91 -28.68 13.83
C GLN A 24 12.43 -27.29 13.46
N LYS A 25 13.74 -27.14 13.68
CA LYS A 25 14.58 -26.18 12.99
C LYS A 25 14.63 -26.60 11.51
N GLY A 26 13.73 -26.07 10.69
CA GLY A 26 13.65 -26.35 9.25
C GLY A 26 13.47 -25.06 8.48
N GLY A 27 14.45 -24.72 7.63
CA GLY A 27 14.45 -23.51 6.83
C GLY A 27 13.34 -23.48 5.79
N GLY A 28 12.84 -22.28 5.50
CA GLY A 28 11.86 -22.04 4.45
C GLY A 28 11.24 -20.66 4.58
N SER A 29 11.96 -19.65 4.10
CA SER A 29 11.50 -18.32 3.68
C SER A 29 10.48 -17.59 4.56
N ASP A 30 10.96 -16.62 5.33
CA ASP A 30 10.17 -15.51 5.89
C ASP A 30 9.57 -14.63 4.75
N ASP A 31 8.61 -15.16 3.99
CA ASP A 31 7.96 -14.46 2.88
C ASP A 31 6.77 -13.62 3.37
N GLY A 32 7.03 -12.75 4.35
CA GLY A 32 6.03 -11.85 4.94
C GLY A 32 5.83 -10.58 4.11
N GLY A 33 4.60 -10.30 3.70
CA GLY A 33 4.24 -9.09 2.96
C GLY A 33 3.92 -7.87 3.83
N SER A 34 3.75 -6.72 3.18
CA SER A 34 3.26 -5.49 3.82
C SER A 34 2.12 -4.89 3.01
N LEU A 35 1.08 -4.43 3.70
CA LEU A 35 0.00 -3.64 3.11
C LEU A 35 0.36 -2.16 3.25
N LEU A 36 0.51 -1.49 2.11
CA LEU A 36 0.71 -0.04 2.03
C LEU A 36 -0.62 0.65 1.72
N THR A 37 -1.05 1.53 2.61
CA THR A 37 -2.17 2.45 2.37
C THR A 37 -1.63 3.85 2.13
N VAL A 38 -2.04 4.49 1.03
CA VAL A 38 -1.64 5.87 0.69
C VAL A 38 -2.88 6.74 0.56
N GLY A 39 -2.86 7.92 1.17
CA GLY A 39 -3.98 8.87 1.15
C GLY A 39 -3.55 10.26 0.71
N PHE A 40 -4.41 10.89 -0.12
CA PHE A 40 -4.21 12.25 -0.61
C PHE A 40 -5.48 13.07 -0.45
N GLN A 41 -5.31 14.33 -0.09
CA GLN A 41 -6.31 15.36 -0.23
C GLN A 41 -5.79 16.40 -1.21
N ILE A 42 -6.51 16.57 -2.32
CA ILE A 42 -6.13 17.44 -3.44
C ILE A 42 -7.23 18.47 -3.64
N LEU A 43 -6.88 19.76 -3.59
CA LEU A 43 -7.77 20.85 -3.93
C LEU A 43 -7.59 21.21 -5.40
N VAL A 44 -8.58 20.86 -6.22
CA VAL A 44 -8.56 21.11 -7.68
C VAL A 44 -8.93 22.55 -8.00
N ASN A 45 -9.85 23.14 -7.24
CA ASN A 45 -10.30 24.50 -7.43
C ASN A 45 -10.66 25.13 -6.08
N SER A 46 -10.27 26.39 -5.88
CA SER A 46 -10.51 27.13 -4.64
C SER A 46 -11.84 27.89 -4.62
N LEU A 47 -12.62 27.89 -5.72
CA LEU A 47 -13.94 28.50 -5.79
C LEU A 47 -15.01 27.49 -5.30
N PRO A 48 -15.87 27.86 -4.33
CA PRO A 48 -16.91 26.96 -3.80
C PRO A 48 -17.90 26.45 -4.83
N SER A 49 -18.11 27.18 -5.94
CA SER A 49 -19.03 26.86 -7.03
C SER A 49 -18.38 26.13 -8.20
N ALA A 50 -17.05 25.94 -8.17
CA ALA A 50 -16.36 25.26 -9.25
C ALA A 50 -16.72 23.77 -9.27
N LYS A 51 -17.09 23.29 -10.45
CA LYS A 51 -17.38 21.88 -10.68
C LYS A 51 -16.10 21.12 -10.98
N LEU A 52 -16.02 19.88 -10.51
CA LEU A 52 -15.02 18.94 -10.98
C LEU A 52 -15.24 18.65 -12.46
N THR A 53 -14.19 18.74 -13.25
CA THR A 53 -14.18 18.38 -14.68
C THR A 53 -13.57 17.00 -14.86
N MET A 54 -13.88 16.31 -15.96
CA MET A 54 -13.21 15.03 -16.27
C MET A 54 -11.70 15.21 -16.43
N GLU A 55 -11.25 16.32 -17.01
CA GLU A 55 -9.82 16.67 -17.10
C GLU A 55 -9.13 16.73 -15.72
N SER A 56 -9.83 17.27 -14.71
CA SER A 56 -9.31 17.32 -13.34
C SER A 56 -9.18 15.92 -12.74
N VAL A 57 -10.14 15.04 -13.02
CA VAL A 57 -10.13 13.64 -12.57
C VAL A 57 -8.96 12.90 -13.23
N ASP A 58 -8.76 13.08 -14.54
CA ASP A 58 -7.65 12.46 -15.27
C ASP A 58 -6.30 12.90 -14.71
N THR A 59 -6.15 14.19 -14.40
CA THR A 59 -4.94 14.73 -13.79
C THR A 59 -4.66 14.10 -12.43
N VAL A 60 -5.66 14.00 -11.56
CA VAL A 60 -5.53 13.36 -10.23
C VAL A 60 -5.22 11.86 -10.38
N ASN A 61 -5.88 11.17 -11.30
CA ASN A 61 -5.65 9.75 -11.53
C ASN A 61 -4.22 9.47 -12.03
N ASN A 62 -3.71 10.32 -12.93
CA ASN A 62 -2.33 10.25 -13.42
C ASN A 62 -1.32 10.50 -12.29
N LEU A 63 -1.60 11.44 -11.39
CA LEU A 63 -0.76 11.69 -10.22
C LEU A 63 -0.72 10.48 -9.27
N ILE A 64 -1.87 9.87 -8.98
CA ILE A 64 -1.97 8.67 -8.14
C ILE A 64 -1.23 7.51 -8.80
N SER A 65 -1.45 7.26 -10.08
CA SER A 65 -0.78 6.20 -10.84
C SER A 65 0.73 6.39 -10.87
N CYS A 66 1.22 7.61 -11.15
CA CYS A 66 2.65 7.91 -11.13
C CYS A 66 3.24 7.68 -9.73
N THR A 67 2.52 8.03 -8.67
CA THR A 67 2.98 7.81 -7.30
C THR A 67 3.07 6.33 -6.97
N ILE A 68 2.06 5.53 -7.33
CA ILE A 68 2.09 4.08 -7.14
C ILE A 68 3.25 3.45 -7.92
N GLN A 69 3.48 3.86 -9.17
CA GLN A 69 4.60 3.35 -9.96
C GLN A 69 5.95 3.68 -9.33
N LYS A 70 6.13 4.91 -8.82
CA LYS A 70 7.36 5.30 -8.11
C LYS A 70 7.58 4.50 -6.83
N ILE A 71 6.52 4.24 -6.07
CA ILE A 71 6.58 3.41 -4.86
C ILE A 71 6.96 1.98 -5.22
N LYS A 72 6.28 1.38 -6.21
CA LYS A 72 6.60 0.04 -6.73
C LYS A 72 8.07 -0.07 -7.15
N ALA A 73 8.56 0.90 -7.91
CA ALA A 73 9.95 0.95 -8.34
C ALA A 73 10.93 1.08 -7.15
N ALA A 74 10.63 1.93 -6.18
CA ALA A 74 11.46 2.12 -4.98
C ALA A 74 11.52 0.86 -4.10
N LEU A 75 10.41 0.15 -3.99
CA LEU A 75 10.29 -1.11 -3.24
C LEU A 75 10.71 -2.34 -4.06
N ARG A 76 11.04 -2.17 -5.34
CA ARG A 76 11.37 -3.25 -6.29
C ARG A 76 10.26 -4.31 -6.41
N VAL A 77 9.01 -3.87 -6.35
CA VAL A 77 7.82 -4.70 -6.52
C VAL A 77 7.23 -4.43 -7.91
N ALA A 78 6.99 -5.46 -8.71
CA ALA A 78 6.45 -5.35 -10.08
C ALA A 78 4.94 -5.00 -10.08
#